data_AF-A0A961KBM7-F1
#
_entry.id   AF-A0A961KBM7-F1
#
_cell.length_a   1.000
_cell.length_b   1.000
_cell.length_c   1.000
_cell.angle_alpha   90.00
_cell.angle_beta   90.00
_cell.angle_gamma   90.00
#
_symmetry.space_group_name_H-M   'P 1'
#
loop_
_entity.id
_entity.type
_entity.pdbx_description
1 polymer ?
#
loop_
_entity_poly.entity_id
_entity_poly.type
_entity_poly.pdbx_seq_one_letter_code
_entity_poly.pdbx_strand_id
1 'polypeptide(L)'
;TSMLKRVDNAVFDAFTAGPGMETGIHVMNLQSGGVGWALDENNDALISQDMRAALADAEARIVAGDLVVHDYRSDNTCPISVE
;
A
#
# COMPACT_ATOMS: atom_id res chain seq x y z
N THR A 1 -8.76 7.87 -9.14
CA THR A 1 -7.55 7.21 -8.59
C THR A 1 -7.87 5.78 -8.24
N SER A 2 -6.86 4.94 -8.00
CA SER A 2 -7.08 3.57 -7.52
C SER A 2 -5.96 3.16 -6.57
N MET A 3 -6.30 2.33 -5.57
CA MET A 3 -5.30 1.64 -4.78
C MET A 3 -4.80 0.43 -5.56
N LEU A 4 -3.49 0.35 -5.73
CA LEU A 4 -2.82 -0.78 -6.34
C LEU A 4 -2.52 -1.83 -5.28
N LYS A 5 -2.75 -3.10 -5.63
CA LYS A 5 -2.23 -4.26 -4.91
C LYS A 5 -1.54 -5.16 -5.92
N ARG A 6 -0.21 -5.25 -5.83
CA ARG A 6 0.67 -5.92 -6.81
C ARG A 6 0.69 -7.44 -6.63
N VAL A 7 -0.50 -8.05 -6.68
CA VAL A 7 -0.66 -9.51 -6.66
C VAL A 7 -0.03 -10.14 -7.89
N ASP A 8 -0.02 -9.43 -9.01
CA ASP A 8 0.68 -9.80 -10.24
C ASP A 8 2.16 -10.07 -9.97
N ASN A 9 2.86 -9.15 -9.29
CA ASN A 9 4.26 -9.33 -8.91
C ASN A 9 4.42 -10.50 -7.94
N ALA A 10 3.55 -10.59 -6.92
CA ALA A 10 3.60 -11.68 -5.94
C ALA A 10 3.52 -13.07 -6.60
N VAL A 11 2.59 -13.22 -7.56
CA VAL A 11 2.42 -14.47 -8.32
C VAL A 11 3.61 -14.69 -9.24
N PHE A 12 4.06 -13.67 -9.97
CA PHE A 12 5.21 -13.79 -10.85
C PHE A 12 6.47 -14.24 -10.10
N ASP A 13 6.78 -13.61 -8.98
CA ASP A 13 7.94 -13.92 -8.15
C ASP A 13 7.86 -15.35 -7.60
N ALA A 14 6.69 -15.76 -7.08
CA ALA A 14 6.49 -17.12 -6.57
C ALA A 14 6.70 -18.19 -7.65
N PHE A 15 6.21 -17.96 -8.87
CA PHE A 15 6.32 -18.93 -9.96
C PHE A 15 7.69 -18.95 -10.65
N THR A 16 8.51 -17.91 -10.44
CA THR A 16 9.85 -17.80 -11.03
C THR A 16 10.99 -18.12 -10.07
N ALA A 17 10.73 -18.23 -8.76
CA ALA A 17 11.72 -18.52 -7.73
C ALA A 17 12.40 -19.90 -7.86
N GLY A 18 11.79 -20.85 -8.58
CA GLY A 18 12.37 -22.17 -8.86
C GLY A 18 12.50 -23.09 -7.63
N PRO A 19 13.36 -24.12 -7.68
CA PRO A 19 13.46 -25.15 -6.63
C PRO A 19 13.88 -24.63 -5.24
N GLY A 20 14.48 -23.44 -5.18
CA GLY A 20 14.95 -22.79 -3.95
C GLY A 20 13.98 -21.77 -3.36
N MET A 21 12.70 -21.79 -3.78
CA MET A 21 11.70 -20.84 -3.33
C MET A 21 11.60 -20.78 -1.80
N GLU A 22 11.73 -19.57 -1.25
CA GLU A 22 11.51 -19.31 0.17
C GLU A 22 10.02 -19.47 0.50
N THR A 23 9.75 -20.34 1.47
CA THR A 23 8.39 -20.61 1.95
C THR A 23 8.08 -19.78 3.19
N GLY A 24 6.80 -19.52 3.45
CA GLY A 24 6.36 -18.73 4.61
C GLY A 24 5.53 -17.52 4.21
N ILE A 25 5.50 -16.52 5.09
CA ILE A 25 4.74 -15.29 4.90
C ILE A 25 5.64 -14.23 4.28
N HIS A 26 5.27 -13.78 3.09
CA HIS A 26 5.91 -12.67 2.39
C HIS A 26 5.04 -11.41 2.54
N VAL A 27 5.55 -10.41 3.26
CA VAL A 27 4.81 -9.16 3.51
C VAL A 27 5.07 -8.17 2.38
N MET A 28 4.01 -7.80 1.67
CA MET A 28 4.03 -6.87 0.55
C MET A 28 3.27 -5.59 0.91
N ASN A 29 3.98 -4.65 1.55
CA ASN A 29 3.49 -3.35 2.01
C ASN A 29 3.91 -2.18 1.07
N LEU A 30 3.64 -0.94 1.46
CA LEU A 30 4.06 0.27 0.74
C LEU A 30 5.58 0.33 0.54
N GLN A 31 6.36 0.01 1.57
CA GLN A 31 7.84 0.01 1.51
C GLN A 31 8.39 -0.96 0.46
N SER A 32 7.78 -2.15 0.34
CA SER A 32 8.13 -3.15 -0.67
C SER A 32 7.51 -2.89 -2.06
N GLY A 33 6.70 -1.84 -2.22
CA GLY A 33 5.95 -1.57 -3.46
C GLY A 33 4.82 -2.58 -3.74
N GLY A 34 4.44 -3.38 -2.75
CA GLY A 34 3.39 -4.39 -2.85
C GLY A 34 1.99 -3.81 -2.90
N VAL A 35 1.82 -2.64 -2.31
CA VAL A 35 0.63 -1.78 -2.46
C VAL A 35 1.09 -0.38 -2.81
N GLY A 36 0.20 0.40 -3.40
CA GLY A 36 0.47 1.79 -3.77
C GLY A 36 -0.78 2.47 -4.27
N TRP A 37 -0.64 3.63 -4.90
CA TRP A 37 -1.75 4.35 -5.49
C TRP A 37 -1.44 4.73 -6.94
N ALA A 38 -2.48 4.83 -7.74
CA ALA A 38 -2.40 5.25 -9.14
C ALA A 38 -3.34 6.42 -9.40
N LEU A 39 -2.89 7.30 -10.30
CA LEU A 39 -3.65 8.40 -10.82
C LEU A 39 -3.68 8.31 -12.35
N ASP A 40 -4.88 8.24 -12.90
CA ASP A 40 -5.12 8.35 -14.34
C ASP A 40 -5.43 9.80 -14.73
N GLU A 41 -5.41 10.06 -16.04
CA GLU A 41 -5.60 11.38 -16.63
C GLU A 41 -7.01 11.94 -16.39
N ASN A 42 -8.02 11.08 -16.22
CA ASN A 42 -9.41 11.50 -15.99
C ASN A 42 -9.62 12.02 -14.56
N ASN A 43 -8.81 11.53 -13.62
CA ASN A 43 -8.86 11.92 -12.21
C ASN A 43 -7.85 13.03 -11.88
N ASP A 44 -6.94 13.38 -12.78
CA ASP A 44 -5.84 14.31 -12.51
C ASP A 44 -6.33 15.68 -12.00
N ALA A 45 -7.38 16.22 -12.63
CA ALA A 45 -8.00 17.50 -12.27
C ALA A 45 -8.71 17.49 -10.90
N LEU A 46 -9.06 16.31 -10.39
CA LEU A 46 -9.68 16.17 -9.07
C LEU A 46 -8.64 16.18 -7.95
N ILE A 47 -7.37 15.95 -8.27
CA ILE A 47 -6.29 15.81 -7.29
C ILE A 47 -5.36 17.03 -7.33
N SER A 48 -5.65 17.98 -6.42
CA SER A 48 -4.84 19.17 -6.19
C SER A 48 -3.39 18.86 -5.79
N GLN A 49 -2.52 19.85 -5.93
CA GLN A 49 -1.13 19.75 -5.51
C GLN A 49 -1.00 19.47 -4.01
N ASP A 50 -1.83 20.11 -3.17
CA ASP A 50 -1.83 19.89 -1.73
C ASP A 50 -2.21 18.45 -1.37
N MET A 51 -3.18 17.86 -2.07
CA MET A 51 -3.53 16.45 -1.87
C MET A 51 -2.38 15.51 -2.25
N ARG A 52 -1.63 15.81 -3.32
CA ARG A 52 -0.45 15.02 -3.71
C ARG A 52 0.66 15.12 -2.67
N ALA A 53 0.90 16.32 -2.14
CA ALA A 53 1.88 16.54 -1.10
C ALA A 53 1.51 15.79 0.18
N ALA A 54 0.24 15.82 0.59
CA ALA A 54 -0.26 15.08 1.75
C ALA A 54 -0.14 13.56 1.56
N LEU A 55 -0.43 13.03 0.36
CA LEU A 55 -0.23 11.62 0.02
C LEU A 55 1.25 11.22 0.11
N ALA A 56 2.15 12.02 -0.47
CA ALA A 56 3.58 11.74 -0.44
C ALA A 56 4.17 11.80 0.99
N ASP A 57 3.74 12.76 1.81
CA ASP A 57 4.13 12.84 3.22
C ASP A 57 3.62 11.62 4.02
N ALA A 58 2.35 11.25 3.84
CA ALA A 58 1.78 10.10 4.50
C ALA A 58 2.49 8.80 4.10
N GLU A 59 2.77 8.59 2.82
CA GLU A 59 3.53 7.43 2.33
C GLU A 59 4.92 7.38 2.96
N ALA A 60 5.65 8.50 2.95
CA ALA A 60 6.99 8.59 3.54
C ALA A 60 6.96 8.27 5.05
N ARG A 61 5.99 8.80 5.80
CA ARG A 61 5.85 8.56 7.24
C ARG A 61 5.43 7.12 7.56
N ILE A 62 4.59 6.50 6.73
CA ILE A 62 4.23 5.08 6.89
C ILE A 62 5.46 4.20 6.64
N VAL A 63 6.22 4.50 5.59
CA VAL A 63 7.47 3.77 5.28
C VAL A 63 8.53 3.95 6.37
N ALA A 64 8.62 5.14 6.96
CA ALA A 64 9.52 5.42 8.09
C ALA A 64 9.07 4.76 9.41
N GLY A 65 7.79 4.38 9.52
CA GLY A 65 7.18 3.87 10.75
C GLY A 65 6.67 4.96 11.70
N ASP A 66 6.83 6.24 11.35
CA ASP A 66 6.32 7.40 12.12
C ASP A 66 4.79 7.50 12.09
N LEU A 67 4.16 6.91 11.07
CA LEU A 67 2.71 6.81 10.94
C LEU A 67 2.30 5.34 10.83
N VAL A 68 1.69 4.79 11.87
CA VAL A 68 1.24 3.40 11.90
C VAL A 68 -0.24 3.33 11.52
N VAL A 69 -0.54 2.59 10.46
CA VAL A 69 -1.92 2.31 10.04
C VAL A 69 -2.49 1.21 10.94
N HIS A 70 -3.65 1.48 11.56
CA HIS A 70 -4.33 0.53 12.41
C HIS A 70 -4.80 -0.70 11.62
N ASP A 71 -4.47 -1.90 12.11
CA ASP A 71 -5.02 -3.16 11.59
C ASP A 71 -6.26 -3.53 12.39
N TYR A 72 -7.43 -3.32 11.79
CA TYR A 72 -8.73 -3.70 12.37
C TYR A 72 -8.75 -5.17 12.83
N ARG A 73 -8.00 -6.07 12.20
CA ARG A 73 -7.98 -7.50 12.56
C ARG A 73 -7.26 -7.77 13.88
N SER A 74 -6.51 -6.81 14.40
CA SER A 74 -5.78 -6.95 15.66
C SER A 74 -6.69 -6.85 16.89
N ASP A 75 -7.72 -6.00 16.83
CA ASP A 75 -8.58 -5.69 17.99
C ASP A 75 -10.09 -5.60 17.67
N ASN A 76 -10.47 -5.70 16.39
CA ASN A 76 -11.83 -5.48 15.88
C ASN A 76 -12.41 -4.10 16.24
N THR A 77 -11.56 -3.09 16.40
CA THR A 77 -12.00 -1.71 16.62
C THR A 77 -11.58 -0.82 15.46
N CYS A 78 -12.42 0.17 15.13
CA CYS A 78 -12.06 1.24 14.22
C CYS A 78 -11.90 2.53 15.05
N PRO A 79 -10.67 3.03 15.26
CA PRO A 79 -10.42 4.22 16.08
C PRO A 79 -10.96 5.50 15.44
N ILE A 80 -11.30 5.45 14.14
CA ILE A 80 -11.93 6.53 13.39
C ILE A 80 -13.26 5.99 12.85
N SER A 81 -14.34 6.13 13.62
CA SER A 81 -15.70 6.08 13.08
C SER A 81 -16.04 7.47 12.57
N VAL A 82 -16.25 7.60 11.26
CA VAL A 82 -16.87 8.79 10.68
C VAL A 82 -18.35 8.79 11.09
N GLU A 83 -18.72 9.69 12.00
CA GLU A 83 -20.12 10.18 12.09
C GLU A 83 -20.38 11.22 11.01
#